data_AF-A0A7V7BH88-F1
#
_entry.id   AF-A0A7V7BH88-F1
#
_cell.length_a   1.000
_cell.length_b   1.000
_cell.length_c   1.000
_cell.angle_alpha   90.00
_cell.angle_beta   90.00
_cell.angle_gamma   90.00
#
_symmetry.space_group_name_H-M   'P 1'
#
loop_
_entity.id
_entity.type
_entity.pdbx_description
1 polymer ?
#
loop_
_entity_poly.entity_id
_entity_poly.type
_entity_poly.pdbx_seq_one_letter_code
_entity_poly.pdbx_strand_id
1 'polypeptide(L)'
;MGHSIAEKRELIYWFLDSHRLAAPGAEIILRRLLSSDAWLERTEPVQQVPLHGNLLLVAARGTYTYPFVLRLNGQVVYEVEEALELLETEEWDSLQLYLSINRTFFCQFCAAREQRAAENAQARQELTREMLLAMIDQALDHRDRKAFEVLTSKLKRMEEENARKQSSGC
;
A
#
# COMPACT_ATOMS: atom_id res chain seq x y z
N MET A 1 2.31 26.01 -15.75
CA MET A 1 1.11 26.81 -15.44
C MET A 1 0.34 26.02 -14.41
N GLY A 2 0.18 26.56 -13.19
CA GLY A 2 -0.56 25.86 -12.13
C GLY A 2 -2.06 26.04 -12.31
N HIS A 3 -2.85 25.09 -11.84
CA HIS A 3 -4.31 25.23 -11.82
C HIS A 3 -4.72 26.33 -10.82
N SER A 4 -5.74 27.10 -11.14
CA SER A 4 -6.37 28.03 -10.18
C SER A 4 -7.05 27.25 -9.05
N ILE A 5 -7.27 27.89 -7.89
CA ILE A 5 -7.98 27.28 -6.76
C ILE A 5 -9.39 26.82 -7.18
N ALA A 6 -10.06 27.58 -8.06
CA ALA A 6 -11.38 27.23 -8.58
C ALA A 6 -11.35 25.94 -9.41
N GLU A 7 -10.41 25.82 -10.35
CA GLU A 7 -10.24 24.61 -11.18
C GLU A 7 -9.88 23.40 -10.31
N LYS A 8 -9.00 23.58 -9.32
CA LYS A 8 -8.65 22.52 -8.36
C LYS A 8 -9.87 22.03 -7.57
N ARG A 9 -10.72 22.96 -7.11
CA ARG A 9 -11.97 22.61 -6.42
C ARG A 9 -12.94 21.87 -7.33
N GLU A 10 -13.17 22.39 -8.52
CA GLU A 10 -14.08 21.80 -9.49
C GLU A 10 -13.66 20.36 -9.82
N LEU A 11 -12.36 20.12 -10.02
CA LEU A 11 -11.82 18.79 -10.25
C LEU A 11 -12.12 17.81 -9.09
N ILE A 12 -11.85 18.23 -7.85
CA ILE A 12 -12.09 17.38 -6.67
C ILE A 12 -13.59 17.13 -6.48
N TYR A 13 -14.44 18.15 -6.68
CA TYR A 13 -15.90 17.99 -6.64
C TYR A 13 -16.39 17.01 -7.71
N TRP A 14 -15.97 17.20 -8.96
CA TRP A 14 -16.31 16.30 -10.05
C TRP A 14 -15.90 14.85 -9.75
N PHE A 15 -14.70 14.66 -9.19
CA PHE A 15 -14.22 13.32 -8.86
C PHE A 15 -15.07 12.65 -7.77
N LEU A 16 -15.39 13.36 -6.69
CA LEU A 16 -16.24 12.86 -5.61
C LEU A 16 -17.68 12.60 -6.03
N ASP A 17 -18.23 13.43 -6.91
CA ASP A 17 -19.62 13.31 -7.40
C ASP A 17 -19.76 12.18 -8.44
N SER A 18 -18.78 12.05 -9.33
CA SER A 18 -18.85 11.10 -10.46
C SER A 18 -18.34 9.70 -10.13
N HIS A 19 -17.58 9.53 -9.05
CA HIS A 19 -16.89 8.26 -8.75
C HIS A 19 -17.04 7.83 -7.29
N ARG A 20 -17.23 6.52 -7.09
CA ARG A 20 -17.07 5.92 -5.77
C ARG A 20 -15.59 5.64 -5.50
N LEU A 21 -15.09 6.09 -4.35
CA LEU A 21 -13.70 5.85 -3.95
C LEU A 21 -13.44 4.37 -3.66
N ALA A 22 -12.25 3.90 -4.01
CA ALA A 22 -11.76 2.57 -3.63
C ALA A 22 -11.46 2.49 -2.13
N ALA A 23 -11.00 3.60 -1.53
CA ALA A 23 -10.89 3.81 -0.10
C ALA A 23 -11.93 4.87 0.33
N PRO A 24 -13.11 4.49 0.85
CA PRO A 24 -14.17 5.44 1.20
C PRO A 24 -13.71 6.52 2.19
N GLY A 25 -12.86 6.16 3.15
CA GLY A 25 -12.33 7.11 4.13
C GLY A 25 -11.59 8.29 3.50
N ALA A 26 -10.95 8.11 2.33
CA ALA A 26 -10.15 9.16 1.67
C ALA A 26 -10.97 10.40 1.30
N GLU A 27 -12.30 10.29 1.27
CA GLU A 27 -13.22 11.41 1.14
C GLU A 27 -12.96 12.51 2.18
N ILE A 28 -12.57 12.15 3.41
CA ILE A 28 -12.30 13.13 4.48
C ILE A 28 -11.16 14.08 4.10
N ILE A 29 -10.09 13.54 3.50
CA ILE A 29 -8.92 14.32 3.07
C ILE A 29 -9.29 15.20 1.87
N LEU A 30 -10.04 14.65 0.90
CA LEU A 30 -10.52 15.43 -0.25
C LEU A 30 -11.46 16.57 0.18
N ARG A 31 -12.34 16.33 1.15
CA ARG A 31 -13.20 17.38 1.74
C ARG A 31 -12.40 18.40 2.55
N ARG A 32 -11.33 17.97 3.22
CA ARG A 32 -10.41 18.88 3.93
C ARG A 32 -9.70 19.81 2.95
N LEU A 33 -9.23 19.28 1.82
CA LEU A 33 -8.69 20.07 0.71
C LEU A 33 -9.72 21.10 0.23
N LEU A 34 -10.93 20.68 -0.13
CA LEU A 34 -11.99 21.59 -0.60
C LEU A 34 -12.32 22.74 0.38
N SER A 35 -12.15 22.49 1.68
CA SER A 35 -12.48 23.43 2.76
C SER A 35 -11.32 24.36 3.16
N SER A 36 -10.12 24.18 2.60
CA SER A 36 -8.92 24.92 2.98
C SER A 36 -8.20 25.46 1.75
N ASP A 37 -8.31 26.78 1.51
CA ASP A 37 -7.60 27.44 0.42
C ASP A 37 -6.08 27.24 0.53
N ALA A 38 -5.53 27.35 1.74
CA ALA A 38 -4.11 27.14 2.00
C ALA A 38 -3.63 25.73 1.60
N TRP A 39 -4.45 24.69 1.83
CA TRP A 39 -4.11 23.34 1.38
C TRP A 39 -4.23 23.19 -0.14
N LEU A 40 -5.25 23.80 -0.76
CA LEU A 40 -5.44 23.78 -2.21
C LEU A 40 -4.35 24.54 -2.97
N GLU A 41 -3.88 25.65 -2.44
CA GLU A 41 -2.78 26.43 -3.01
C GLU A 41 -1.51 25.57 -3.14
N ARG A 42 -1.22 24.77 -2.10
CA ARG A 42 -0.06 23.86 -2.05
C ARG A 42 -0.28 22.53 -2.76
N THR A 43 -1.51 22.24 -3.18
CA THR A 43 -1.87 20.98 -3.84
C THR A 43 -1.95 21.16 -5.35
N GLU A 44 -1.20 20.39 -6.12
CA GLU A 44 -1.20 20.47 -7.58
C GLU A 44 -1.71 19.17 -8.21
N PRO A 45 -2.86 19.20 -8.93
CA PRO A 45 -3.33 18.05 -9.67
C PRO A 45 -2.35 17.62 -10.76
N VAL A 46 -2.09 16.32 -10.85
CA VAL A 46 -1.18 15.73 -11.84
C VAL A 46 -1.85 14.62 -12.63
N GLN A 47 -1.48 14.48 -13.91
CA GLN A 47 -1.99 13.42 -14.78
C GLN A 47 -1.16 12.13 -14.71
N GLN A 48 0.03 12.19 -14.13
CA GLN A 48 0.95 11.05 -13.99
C GLN A 48 1.47 11.00 -12.57
N VAL A 49 1.64 9.77 -12.06
CA VAL A 49 2.20 9.55 -10.72
C VAL A 49 3.70 9.87 -10.77
N PRO A 50 4.16 10.89 -10.02
CA PRO A 50 5.55 11.30 -10.02
C PRO A 50 6.40 10.34 -9.20
N LEU A 51 7.63 10.08 -9.67
CA LEU A 51 8.55 9.16 -9.00
C LEU A 51 9.02 9.69 -7.64
N HIS A 52 9.14 11.01 -7.49
CA HIS A 52 9.63 11.70 -6.29
C HIS A 52 8.71 12.85 -5.88
N GLY A 53 8.93 13.40 -4.68
CA GLY A 53 8.15 14.52 -4.15
C GLY A 53 6.88 14.09 -3.45
N ASN A 54 6.21 15.00 -2.75
CA ASN A 54 5.00 14.69 -2.00
C ASN A 54 3.84 14.36 -2.94
N LEU A 55 3.09 13.32 -2.63
CA LEU A 55 2.01 12.80 -3.48
C LEU A 55 0.85 12.34 -2.62
N LEU A 56 -0.36 12.77 -2.98
CA LEU A 56 -1.61 12.19 -2.56
C LEU A 56 -2.23 11.46 -3.75
N LEU A 57 -2.29 10.14 -3.68
CA LEU A 57 -2.97 9.28 -4.64
C LEU A 57 -4.30 8.84 -4.05
N VAL A 58 -5.39 9.13 -4.76
CA VAL A 58 -6.73 8.64 -4.41
C VAL A 58 -7.34 7.95 -5.62
N ALA A 59 -7.79 6.72 -5.45
CA ALA A 59 -8.31 5.92 -6.56
C ALA A 59 -9.83 5.71 -6.47
N ALA A 60 -10.47 5.74 -7.63
CA ALA A 60 -11.83 5.28 -7.82
C ALA A 60 -11.90 3.75 -7.79
N ARG A 61 -13.06 3.22 -7.38
CA ARG A 61 -13.31 1.78 -7.34
C ARG A 61 -13.20 1.15 -8.73
N GLY A 62 -12.55 -0.01 -8.81
CA GLY A 62 -12.40 -0.75 -10.07
C GLY A 62 -11.18 -0.34 -10.90
N THR A 63 -10.31 0.53 -10.38
CA THR A 63 -8.97 0.79 -10.93
C THR A 63 -7.97 -0.26 -10.44
N TYR A 64 -6.89 -0.48 -11.19
CA TYR A 64 -5.85 -1.47 -10.89
C TYR A 64 -4.62 -0.79 -10.25
N THR A 65 -4.85 0.05 -9.24
CA THR A 65 -3.82 0.74 -8.45
C THR A 65 -4.18 0.66 -6.97
N TYR A 66 -3.28 1.09 -6.08
CA TYR A 66 -3.62 1.20 -4.66
C TYR A 66 -4.81 2.13 -4.45
N PRO A 67 -5.76 1.77 -3.55
CA PRO A 67 -6.92 2.59 -3.24
C PRO A 67 -6.57 4.01 -2.78
N PHE A 68 -5.47 4.11 -2.02
CA PHE A 68 -4.99 5.34 -1.40
C PHE A 68 -3.49 5.23 -1.12
N VAL A 69 -2.73 6.31 -1.34
CA VAL A 69 -1.34 6.45 -0.91
C VAL A 69 -1.06 7.93 -0.60
N LEU A 70 -0.46 8.21 0.55
CA LEU A 70 0.20 9.48 0.83
C LEU A 70 1.72 9.28 0.85
N ARG A 71 2.45 10.12 0.13
CA ARG A 71 3.88 10.31 0.31
C ARG A 71 4.11 11.73 0.79
N LEU A 72 4.68 11.88 1.98
CA LEU A 72 4.93 13.18 2.58
C LEU A 72 6.32 13.18 3.24
N ASN A 73 7.20 14.08 2.82
CA ASN A 73 8.55 14.25 3.38
C ASN A 73 9.37 12.94 3.46
N GLY A 74 9.17 12.05 2.47
CA GLY A 74 9.84 10.75 2.40
C GLY A 74 9.13 9.61 3.13
N GLN A 75 8.13 9.90 3.96
CA GLN A 75 7.25 8.89 4.56
C GLN A 75 6.20 8.44 3.54
N VAL A 76 5.79 7.17 3.60
CA VAL A 76 4.76 6.61 2.73
C VAL A 76 3.70 5.90 3.57
N VAL A 77 2.47 6.39 3.49
CA VAL A 77 1.32 5.95 4.28
C VAL A 77 0.21 5.45 3.36
N TYR A 78 -0.48 4.41 3.79
CA TYR A 78 -1.58 3.78 3.06
C TYR A 78 -2.92 3.84 3.81
N GLU A 79 -2.87 4.13 5.11
CA GLU A 79 -4.06 4.31 5.95
C GLU A 79 -4.48 5.78 5.95
N VAL A 80 -5.78 6.01 5.80
CA VAL A 80 -6.32 7.37 5.63
C VAL A 80 -6.19 8.19 6.91
N GLU A 81 -6.42 7.58 8.07
CA GLU A 81 -6.40 8.26 9.37
C GLU A 81 -5.00 8.75 9.71
N GLU A 82 -4.00 7.88 9.57
CA GLU A 82 -2.58 8.22 9.71
C GLU A 82 -2.15 9.31 8.71
N ALA A 83 -2.63 9.23 7.47
CA ALA A 83 -2.33 10.23 6.45
C ALA A 83 -2.93 11.60 6.76
N LEU A 84 -4.15 11.65 7.33
CA LEU A 84 -4.77 12.89 7.76
C LEU A 84 -3.98 13.51 8.92
N GLU A 85 -3.59 12.71 9.91
CA GLU A 85 -2.77 13.16 11.04
C GLU A 85 -1.44 13.75 10.56
N LEU A 86 -0.75 13.09 9.63
CA LEU A 86 0.50 13.62 9.06
C LEU A 86 0.30 14.93 8.30
N LEU A 87 -0.75 15.04 7.49
CA LEU A 87 -1.05 16.28 6.74
C LEU A 87 -1.39 17.47 7.66
N GLU A 88 -1.87 17.20 8.87
CA GLU A 88 -2.21 18.22 9.87
C GLU A 88 -1.04 18.57 10.80
N THR A 89 -0.13 17.63 11.06
CA THR A 89 0.98 17.81 12.02
C THR A 89 2.31 18.20 11.37
N GLU A 90 2.59 17.69 10.18
CA GLU A 90 3.85 17.96 9.47
C GLU A 90 3.75 19.21 8.58
N GLU A 91 4.85 19.93 8.41
CA GLU A 91 4.94 21.03 7.45
C GLU A 91 5.19 20.50 6.03
N TRP A 92 4.44 21.04 5.06
CA TRP A 92 4.58 20.71 3.65
C TRP A 92 4.22 21.91 2.76
N ASP A 93 5.01 22.10 1.70
CA ASP A 93 4.92 23.25 0.79
C ASP A 93 4.32 22.89 -0.57
N SER A 94 4.46 21.62 -0.97
CA SER A 94 3.90 21.11 -2.22
C SER A 94 3.37 19.71 -2.00
N LEU A 95 2.23 19.41 -2.61
CA LEU A 95 1.57 18.10 -2.60
C LEU A 95 0.99 17.83 -3.99
N GLN A 96 1.43 16.78 -4.67
CA GLN A 96 0.89 16.42 -5.98
C GLN A 96 -0.37 15.57 -5.77
N LEU A 97 -1.48 15.91 -6.41
CA LEU A 97 -2.74 15.16 -6.31
C LEU A 97 -2.96 14.32 -7.56
N TYR A 98 -2.96 13.00 -7.41
CA TYR A 98 -3.31 12.08 -8.47
C TYR A 98 -4.65 11.40 -8.18
N LEU A 99 -5.62 11.62 -9.08
CA LEU A 99 -6.95 11.02 -9.00
C LEU A 99 -7.05 9.89 -10.03
N SER A 100 -7.00 8.64 -9.56
CA SER A 100 -7.03 7.47 -10.45
C SER A 100 -8.46 7.11 -10.82
N ILE A 101 -8.84 7.35 -12.08
CA ILE A 101 -10.13 6.93 -12.66
C ILE A 101 -10.00 5.79 -13.67
N ASN A 102 -8.79 5.53 -14.18
CA ASN A 102 -8.58 4.64 -15.31
C ASN A 102 -8.20 3.22 -14.86
N ARG A 103 -8.80 2.23 -15.52
CA ARG A 103 -8.49 0.80 -15.33
C ARG A 103 -7.17 0.40 -16.00
N THR A 104 -6.67 1.14 -16.97
CA THR A 104 -5.45 0.75 -17.70
C THR A 104 -4.15 1.31 -17.09
N PHE A 105 -4.23 1.99 -15.94
CA PHE A 105 -3.05 2.58 -15.32
C PHE A 105 -2.20 1.51 -14.60
N PHE A 106 -0.95 1.37 -15.03
CA PHE A 106 0.07 0.56 -14.37
C PHE A 106 0.97 1.46 -13.52
N CYS A 107 0.86 1.34 -12.20
CA CYS A 107 1.73 2.06 -11.28
C CYS A 107 3.02 1.26 -11.05
N GLN A 108 4.16 1.76 -11.54
CA GLN A 108 5.46 1.11 -11.37
C GLN A 108 5.85 0.96 -9.87
N PHE A 109 5.42 1.89 -9.02
CA PHE A 109 5.61 1.77 -7.57
C PHE A 109 4.76 0.65 -6.94
N CYS A 110 3.57 0.40 -7.49
CA CYS A 110 2.75 -0.74 -7.07
C CYS A 110 3.46 -2.06 -7.37
N ALA A 111 3.98 -2.20 -8.59
CA ALA A 111 4.72 -3.38 -9.01
C ALA A 111 6.00 -3.61 -8.19
N ALA A 112 6.80 -2.56 -7.95
CA ALA A 112 8.01 -2.67 -7.14
C ALA A 112 7.70 -3.05 -5.67
N ARG A 113 6.58 -2.57 -5.11
CA ARG A 113 6.16 -2.93 -3.75
C ARG A 113 5.61 -4.36 -3.68
N GLU A 114 4.84 -4.79 -4.67
CA GLU A 114 4.38 -6.19 -4.76
C GLU A 114 5.56 -7.15 -4.83
N GLN A 115 6.58 -6.81 -5.63
CA GLN A 115 7.81 -7.59 -5.70
C GLN A 115 8.53 -7.65 -4.33
N ARG A 116 8.72 -6.50 -3.67
CA ARG A 116 9.31 -6.47 -2.31
C ARG A 116 8.48 -7.22 -1.27
N ALA A 117 7.15 -7.17 -1.37
CA ALA A 117 6.26 -7.90 -0.48
C ALA A 117 6.38 -9.42 -0.70
N ALA A 118 6.50 -9.87 -1.95
CA ALA A 118 6.76 -11.26 -2.30
C ALA A 118 8.13 -11.73 -1.79
N GLU A 119 9.19 -10.95 -2.01
CA GLU A 119 10.54 -11.21 -1.50
C GLU A 119 10.55 -11.32 0.05
N ASN A 120 9.89 -10.38 0.74
CA ASN A 120 9.76 -10.41 2.19
C ASN A 120 8.95 -11.60 2.71
N ALA A 121 7.89 -12.00 2.00
CA ALA A 121 7.11 -13.18 2.34
C ALA A 121 7.96 -14.46 2.20
N GLN A 122 8.76 -14.56 1.15
CA GLN A 122 9.70 -15.66 0.95
C GLN A 122 10.78 -15.70 2.05
N ALA A 123 11.38 -14.55 2.39
CA ALA A 123 12.37 -14.47 3.46
C ALA A 123 11.79 -14.89 4.83
N ARG A 124 10.54 -14.49 5.14
CA ARG A 124 9.83 -14.92 6.36
C ARG A 124 9.57 -16.43 6.38
N GLN A 125 9.25 -17.02 5.23
CA GLN A 125 9.06 -18.47 5.12
C GLN A 125 10.38 -19.21 5.35
N GLU A 126 11.48 -18.73 4.79
CA GLU A 126 12.81 -19.34 4.99
C GLU A 126 13.23 -19.29 6.46
N LEU A 127 13.09 -18.12 7.11
CA LEU A 127 13.35 -17.99 8.55
C LEU A 127 12.47 -18.93 9.38
N THR A 128 11.18 -19.06 9.03
CA THR A 128 10.27 -19.98 9.73
C THR A 128 10.69 -21.43 9.54
N ARG A 129 11.19 -21.80 8.35
CA ARG A 129 11.73 -23.13 8.03
C ARG A 129 12.96 -23.43 8.86
N GLU A 130 13.93 -22.51 8.89
CA GLU A 130 15.15 -22.64 9.70
C GLU A 130 14.84 -22.82 11.19
N MET A 131 13.92 -22.01 11.73
CA MET A 131 13.47 -22.16 13.12
C MET A 131 12.84 -23.52 13.39
N LEU A 132 11.97 -24.01 12.48
CA LEU A 132 11.35 -25.33 12.64
C LEU A 132 12.39 -26.45 12.62
N LEU A 133 13.39 -26.39 11.73
CA LEU A 133 14.48 -27.36 11.67
C LEU A 133 15.30 -27.35 12.97
N ALA A 134 15.68 -26.18 13.46
CA ALA A 134 16.40 -26.07 14.72
C ALA A 134 15.62 -26.63 15.92
N MET A 135 14.29 -26.39 15.98
CA MET A 135 13.43 -26.96 17.01
C MET A 135 13.27 -28.49 16.88
N ILE A 136 13.30 -29.02 15.65
CA ILE A 136 13.27 -30.46 15.37
C ILE A 136 14.56 -31.11 15.89
N ASP A 137 15.72 -30.52 15.59
CA ASP A 137 17.02 -31.01 16.08
C ASP A 137 17.06 -31.01 17.61
N GLN A 138 16.58 -29.94 18.23
CA GLN A 138 16.48 -29.86 19.70
C GLN A 138 15.53 -30.93 20.28
N ALA A 139 14.41 -31.22 19.62
CA ALA A 139 13.50 -32.28 20.03
C ALA A 139 14.14 -33.67 19.91
N LEU A 140 14.98 -33.89 18.88
CA LEU A 140 15.76 -35.12 18.73
C LEU A 140 16.80 -35.27 19.85
N ASP A 141 17.54 -34.20 20.17
CA ASP A 141 18.53 -34.18 21.24
C ASP A 141 17.92 -34.52 22.61
N HIS A 142 16.73 -33.98 22.88
CA HIS A 142 15.99 -34.25 24.11
C HIS A 142 15.16 -35.55 24.08
N ARG A 143 15.16 -36.28 22.95
CA ARG A 143 14.31 -37.47 22.71
C ARG A 143 12.80 -37.19 22.92
N ASP A 144 12.38 -35.95 22.70
CA ASP A 144 10.97 -35.56 22.78
C ASP A 144 10.24 -35.93 21.48
N ARG A 145 9.77 -37.18 21.45
CA ARG A 145 9.04 -37.74 20.31
C ARG A 145 7.78 -36.96 19.96
N LYS A 146 7.06 -36.41 20.97
CA LYS A 146 5.82 -35.67 20.72
C LYS A 146 6.12 -34.34 20.04
N ALA A 147 7.12 -33.60 20.54
CA ALA A 147 7.55 -32.35 19.91
C ALA A 147 8.04 -32.59 18.48
N PHE A 148 8.85 -33.63 18.27
CA PHE A 148 9.34 -34.01 16.94
C PHE A 148 8.21 -34.29 15.94
N GLU A 149 7.21 -35.09 16.32
CA GLU A 149 6.08 -35.44 15.46
C GLU A 149 5.23 -34.21 15.08
N VAL A 150 4.98 -33.30 16.04
CA VAL A 150 4.24 -32.06 15.78
C VAL A 150 5.00 -31.11 14.87
N LEU A 151 6.28 -30.86 15.17
CA LEU A 151 7.12 -29.91 14.41
C LEU A 151 7.36 -30.41 12.98
N THR A 152 7.62 -31.70 12.81
CA THR A 152 7.82 -32.32 11.48
C THR A 152 6.53 -32.26 10.65
N SER A 153 5.37 -32.50 11.28
CA SER A 153 4.07 -32.39 10.59
C SER A 153 3.79 -30.96 10.15
N LYS A 154 4.16 -29.97 10.97
CA LYS A 154 4.03 -28.54 10.64
C LYS A 154 4.94 -28.14 9.48
N LEU A 155 6.18 -28.63 9.48
CA LEU A 155 7.14 -28.41 8.38
C LEU A 155 6.62 -29.01 7.07
N LYS A 156 6.15 -30.26 7.07
CA LYS A 156 5.60 -30.91 5.87
C LYS A 156 4.42 -30.17 5.26
N ARG A 157 3.46 -29.73 6.09
CA ARG A 157 2.31 -28.94 5.61
C ARG A 157 2.75 -27.64 4.93
N MET A 158 3.74 -26.95 5.51
CA MET A 158 4.28 -25.72 4.94
C MET A 158 4.97 -25.96 3.59
N GLU A 159 5.72 -27.06 3.45
CA GLU A 159 6.37 -27.43 2.19
C GLU A 159 5.36 -27.81 1.09
N GLU A 160 4.32 -28.56 1.45
CA GLU A 160 3.24 -28.94 0.53
C GLU A 160 2.46 -27.72 0.02
N GLU A 161 2.16 -26.77 0.90
CA GLU A 161 1.51 -25.50 0.53
C GLU A 161 2.39 -24.65 -0.41
N ASN A 162 3.70 -24.63 -0.18
CA ASN A 162 4.65 -23.94 -1.04
C ASN A 162 4.78 -24.60 -2.42
N ALA A 163 4.81 -25.93 -2.49
CA ALA A 163 4.85 -26.68 -3.75
C ALA A 163 3.59 -26.46 -4.60
N ARG A 164 2.41 -26.33 -3.97
CA ARG A 164 1.15 -26.00 -4.67
C ARG A 164 1.13 -24.58 -5.23
N LYS A 165 1.70 -23.61 -4.52
CA LYS A 165 1.79 -22.22 -4.99
C LYS A 165 2.73 -22.07 -6.19
N GLN A 166 3.82 -22.85 -6.24
CA GLN A 166 4.76 -22.85 -7.36
C GLN A 166 4.21 -23.49 -8.64
N SER A 167 3.21 -24.37 -8.53
CA SER A 167 2.56 -25.04 -9.66
C SER A 167 1.33 -24.30 -10.22
N SER A 168 0.91 -23.22 -9.56
CA SER A 168 -0.27 -22.41 -9.95
C SER A 168 0.10 -21.11 -10.69
N GLY A 169 1.39 -20.87 -10.93
CA GLY A 169 1.91 -19.71 -11.65
C GLY A 169 2.40 -20.09 -13.06
N CYS A 170 1.46 -20.37 -13.97
CA CYS A 170 1.67 -20.43 -15.42
C CYS A 170 0.41 -19.92 -16.13
#